data_AF-A0A1M2VU09-F1
#
_entry.id   AF-A0A1M2VU09-F1
#
_cell.length_a   1.000
_cell.length_b   1.000
_cell.length_c   1.000
_cell.angle_alpha   90.00
_cell.angle_beta   90.00
_cell.angle_gamma   90.00
#
_symmetry.space_group_name_H-M   'P 1'
#
loop_
_entity.id
_entity.type
_entity.pdbx_description
1 polymer ?
#
loop_
_entity_poly.entity_id
_entity_poly.type
_entity_poly.pdbx_seq_one_letter_code
_entity_poly.pdbx_strand_id
1 'polypeptide(L)'
;MTRDTRFYPDPEDFRPERFIVPDEQKDELLMPSSFVFGFGRRSAVYAVSSFPHRVCPGQALADPSLWLAMANIVALFDIKKAVDKAGHEISPPIVFQPGFTRLVHTHT
;
A
#
# COMPACT_ATOMS: atom_id res chain seq x y z
N MET A 1 -4.03 5.96 11.75
CA MET A 1 -2.87 6.55 11.06
C MET A 1 -3.01 6.40 9.55
N THR A 2 -3.06 5.19 8.98
CA THR A 2 -3.20 4.97 7.52
C THR A 2 -4.48 5.52 6.88
N ARG A 3 -5.57 5.70 7.64
CA ARG A 3 -6.85 6.25 7.16
C ARG A 3 -7.29 7.49 7.94
N ASP A 4 -6.31 8.18 8.53
CA ASP A 4 -6.58 9.37 9.35
C ASP A 4 -6.71 10.59 8.45
N THR A 5 -7.87 11.26 8.51
CA THR A 5 -8.20 12.42 7.67
C THR A 5 -7.26 13.61 7.88
N ARG A 6 -6.55 13.66 9.03
CA ARG A 6 -5.56 14.71 9.32
C ARG A 6 -4.33 14.65 8.42
N PHE A 7 -3.96 13.45 7.97
CA PHE A 7 -2.78 13.22 7.11
C PHE A 7 -3.17 12.86 5.68
N TYR A 8 -4.37 12.32 5.50
CA TYR A 8 -4.86 11.78 4.24
C TYR A 8 -6.25 12.35 3.96
N PRO A 9 -6.37 13.48 3.23
CA PRO A 9 -7.66 13.96 2.73
C PRO A 9 -8.30 12.86 1.88
N ASP A 10 -9.58 12.55 2.08
CA ASP A 10 -10.27 11.43 1.42
C ASP A 10 -9.51 10.09 1.57
N PRO A 11 -9.41 9.54 2.80
CA PRO A 11 -8.64 8.32 3.07
C PRO A 11 -9.33 7.03 2.61
N GLU A 12 -10.62 7.10 2.26
CA GLU A 12 -11.38 5.98 1.72
C GLU A 12 -11.16 5.81 0.21
N ASP A 13 -10.72 6.87 -0.47
CA ASP A 13 -10.48 6.86 -1.91
C ASP A 13 -9.07 6.35 -2.22
N PHE A 14 -8.97 5.38 -3.12
CA PHE A 14 -7.69 4.91 -3.64
C PHE A 14 -7.14 5.89 -4.68
N ARG A 15 -6.23 6.77 -4.25
CA ARG A 15 -5.60 7.83 -5.10
C ARG A 15 -4.07 7.73 -5.08
N PRO A 16 -3.46 6.91 -5.97
CA PRO A 16 -2.01 6.74 -6.05
C PRO A 16 -1.24 8.05 -6.27
N GLU A 17 -1.84 8.99 -6.97
CA GLU A 17 -1.23 10.26 -7.38
C GLU A 17 -0.87 11.15 -6.18
N ARG A 18 -1.47 10.90 -5.01
CA ARG A 18 -1.17 11.60 -3.76
C ARG A 18 0.32 11.54 -3.37
N PHE A 19 1.02 10.51 -3.81
CA PHE A 19 2.44 10.30 -3.48
C PHE A 19 3.39 10.73 -4.60
N ILE A 20 2.87 11.30 -5.69
CA ILE A 20 3.64 11.86 -6.80
C ILE A 20 3.85 13.36 -6.53
N VAL A 21 4.76 13.67 -5.62
CA VAL A 21 5.14 15.05 -5.29
C VAL A 21 6.61 15.32 -5.61
N PRO A 22 6.98 16.59 -5.88
CA PRO A 22 8.38 17.00 -5.97
C PRO A 22 9.15 16.59 -4.71
N ASP A 23 10.43 16.27 -4.85
CA ASP A 23 11.27 15.81 -3.72
C ASP A 23 11.24 16.75 -2.51
N GLU A 24 11.12 18.05 -2.76
CA GLU A 24 11.05 19.12 -1.74
C GLU A 24 9.82 19.02 -0.83
N GLN A 25 8.73 18.38 -1.27
CA GLN A 25 7.48 18.23 -0.51
C GLN A 25 7.31 16.84 0.10
N LYS A 26 8.26 15.92 -0.13
CA LYS A 26 8.17 14.54 0.40
C LYS A 26 8.24 14.47 1.91
N ASP A 27 8.94 15.40 2.55
CA ASP A 27 9.06 15.46 4.01
C ASP A 27 7.79 16.00 4.70
N GLU A 28 6.95 16.74 3.97
CA GLU A 28 5.67 17.25 4.47
C GLU A 28 4.57 16.17 4.42
N LEU A 29 4.72 15.18 3.52
CA LEU A 29 3.80 14.07 3.39
C LEU A 29 4.18 12.92 4.32
N LEU A 30 3.18 12.42 5.06
CA LEU A 30 3.33 11.19 5.81
C LEU A 30 3.36 9.98 4.84
N MET A 31 4.56 9.59 4.41
CA MET A 31 4.75 8.45 3.50
C MET A 31 4.52 7.12 4.22
N PRO A 32 3.70 6.20 3.67
CA PRO A 32 3.44 4.89 4.29
C PRO A 32 4.70 4.05 4.55
N SER A 33 5.73 4.18 3.71
CA SER A 33 7.01 3.49 3.87
C SER A 33 7.70 3.80 5.22
N SER A 34 7.40 4.96 5.82
CA SER A 34 7.98 5.38 7.10
C SER A 34 7.40 4.66 8.32
N PHE A 35 6.29 3.92 8.20
CA PHE A 35 5.69 3.26 9.37
C PHE A 35 5.05 1.89 9.11
N VAL A 36 4.80 1.51 7.84
CA VAL A 36 4.15 0.23 7.50
C VAL A 36 4.98 -0.97 7.90
N PHE A 37 6.31 -0.87 7.84
CA PHE A 37 7.22 -1.94 8.24
C PHE A 37 7.64 -1.88 9.71
N GLY A 38 7.08 -0.99 10.52
CA GLY A 38 7.40 -0.91 11.94
C GLY A 38 7.03 0.45 12.53
N PHE A 39 6.47 0.45 13.74
CA PHE A 39 6.09 1.67 14.44
C PHE A 39 7.11 2.00 15.55
N GLY A 40 7.62 3.24 15.60
CA GLY A 40 8.46 3.73 16.69
C GLY A 40 9.21 5.03 16.42
N ARG A 41 9.74 5.66 17.48
CA ARG A 41 10.38 7.00 17.49
C ARG A 41 11.70 7.14 16.70
N ARG A 42 12.06 6.18 15.84
CA ARG A 42 13.34 6.17 15.11
C ARG A 42 13.22 5.73 13.65
N SER A 43 12.11 6.03 12.96
CA SER A 43 12.02 5.77 11.52
C SER A 43 12.94 6.64 10.64
N ALA A 44 13.68 7.57 11.26
CA ALA A 44 14.82 8.19 10.60
C ALA A 44 15.96 7.17 10.50
N VAL A 45 16.34 6.84 9.27
CA VAL A 45 17.51 6.05 8.87
C VAL A 45 18.83 6.61 9.46
N TYR A 46 18.79 7.77 10.12
CA TYR A 46 19.91 8.45 10.76
C TYR A 46 19.62 8.79 12.24
N ALA A 47 19.44 7.80 13.12
CA ALA A 47 19.40 8.06 14.56
C ALA A 47 20.14 6.99 15.35
N VAL A 48 21.40 7.31 15.63
CA VAL A 48 22.36 6.62 16.50
C VAL A 48 21.83 6.62 17.94
N SER A 49 20.98 5.65 18.32
CA SER A 49 20.73 5.41 19.73
C SER A 49 20.33 3.96 20.05
N SER A 50 20.89 3.48 21.15
CA SER A 50 21.14 2.09 21.53
C SER A 50 19.91 1.27 21.97
N PHE A 51 18.80 1.33 21.24
CA PHE A 51 17.64 0.44 21.46
C PHE A 51 17.36 -0.38 20.17
N PRO A 52 16.84 -1.62 20.22
CA PRO A 52 16.54 -2.36 18.99
C PRO A 52 15.40 -1.68 18.23
N HIS A 53 15.70 -1.30 16.99
CA HIS A 53 14.79 -0.70 16.01
C HIS A 53 13.75 -1.78 15.63
N ARG A 54 12.46 -1.57 15.96
CA ARG A 54 11.39 -2.54 15.67
C ARG A 54 10.87 -2.36 14.24
N VAL A 55 11.76 -2.51 13.27
CA VAL A 55 11.44 -2.49 11.85
C VAL A 55 11.57 -3.89 11.29
N CYS A 56 10.64 -4.25 10.40
CA CYS A 56 10.60 -5.50 9.69
C CYS A 56 11.90 -5.64 8.88
N PRO A 57 12.75 -6.64 9.18
CA PRO A 57 14.00 -6.83 8.44
C PRO A 57 13.75 -7.15 6.96
N GLY A 58 12.54 -7.60 6.62
CA GLY A 58 12.12 -7.86 5.25
C GLY A 58 11.83 -6.61 4.42
N GLN A 59 11.85 -5.40 4.99
CA GLN A 59 11.55 -4.17 4.23
C GLN A 59 12.46 -4.00 3.00
N ALA A 60 13.77 -4.18 3.17
CA ALA A 60 14.74 -4.01 2.09
C ALA A 60 14.54 -5.01 0.93
N LEU A 61 13.86 -6.13 1.19
CA LEU A 61 13.47 -7.11 0.18
C LEU A 61 12.08 -6.77 -0.40
N ALA A 62 11.12 -6.40 0.45
CA ALA A 62 9.73 -6.18 0.09
C ALA A 62 9.56 -4.98 -0.86
N ASP A 63 10.21 -3.86 -0.59
CA ASP A 63 10.08 -2.63 -1.40
C ASP A 63 10.48 -2.85 -2.88
N PRO A 64 11.70 -3.32 -3.21
CA PRO A 64 12.08 -3.52 -4.61
C PRO A 64 11.35 -4.70 -5.27
N SER A 65 11.03 -5.76 -4.52
CA SER A 65 10.32 -6.92 -5.08
C SER A 65 8.88 -6.57 -5.47
N LEU A 66 8.17 -5.80 -4.64
CA LEU A 66 6.82 -5.33 -4.93
C LEU A 66 6.82 -4.35 -6.11
N TRP A 67 7.79 -3.43 -6.14
CA TRP A 67 7.95 -2.50 -7.27
C TRP A 67 8.12 -3.24 -8.59
N LEU A 68 9.04 -4.21 -8.62
CA LEU A 68 9.30 -5.01 -9.82
C LEU A 68 8.10 -5.85 -10.22
N ALA A 69 7.40 -6.45 -9.26
CA ALA A 69 6.18 -7.20 -9.52
C ALA A 69 5.10 -6.32 -10.16
N MET A 70 4.83 -5.13 -9.61
CA MET A 70 3.85 -4.19 -10.17
C MET A 70 4.24 -3.75 -11.59
N ALA A 71 5.50 -3.38 -11.80
CA ALA A 71 5.99 -2.97 -13.12
C ALA A 71 5.81 -4.08 -14.17
N ASN A 72 6.14 -5.33 -13.82
CA ASN A 72 5.96 -6.47 -14.71
C ASN A 72 4.48 -6.77 -14.98
N ILE A 73 3.62 -6.66 -13.97
CA ILE A 73 2.17 -6.88 -14.13
C ILE A 73 1.59 -5.87 -15.13
N VAL A 74 1.90 -4.58 -14.96
CA VAL A 74 1.41 -3.51 -15.83
C VAL A 74 2.01 -3.60 -17.24
N ALA A 75 3.24 -4.10 -17.38
CA ALA A 75 3.89 -4.25 -18.69
C ALA A 75 3.35 -5.44 -19.50
N LEU A 76 2.92 -6.52 -18.84
CA LEU A 76 2.56 -7.78 -19.51
C LEU A 76 1.05 -8.03 -19.59
N PHE A 77 0.25 -7.41 -18.72
CA PHE A 77 -1.18 -7.73 -18.59
C PHE A 77 -2.06 -6.48 -18.67
N ASP A 78 -3.26 -6.68 -19.19
CA ASP A 78 -4.35 -5.71 -19.17
C ASP A 78 -5.36 -6.13 -18.09
N ILE A 79 -5.42 -5.38 -17.00
CA ILE A 79 -6.25 -5.71 -15.83
C ILE A 79 -7.67 -5.18 -16.07
N LYS A 80 -8.62 -6.09 -16.26
CA LYS A 80 -10.05 -5.79 -16.46
C LYS A 80 -10.92 -6.57 -15.50
N LYS A 81 -12.14 -6.08 -15.28
CA LYS A 81 -13.14 -6.82 -14.50
C LYS A 81 -13.57 -8.08 -15.25
N ALA A 82 -13.94 -9.10 -14.49
CA ALA A 82 -14.57 -10.28 -15.06
C ALA A 82 -15.90 -9.91 -15.71
N VAL A 83 -16.24 -10.58 -16.82
CA VAL A 83 -17.52 -10.40 -17.52
C VAL A 83 -18.41 -11.62 -17.30
N ASP A 84 -19.70 -11.38 -17.12
CA ASP A 84 -20.70 -12.46 -17.05
C ASP A 84 -21.01 -13.04 -18.44
N LYS A 85 -21.88 -14.06 -18.49
CA LYS A 85 -22.33 -14.68 -19.76
C LYS A 85 -23.11 -13.73 -20.67
N ALA A 86 -23.59 -12.60 -20.13
CA ALA A 86 -24.32 -11.57 -20.85
C ALA A 86 -23.44 -10.38 -21.25
N GLY A 87 -22.14 -10.41 -20.94
CA GLY A 87 -21.17 -9.36 -21.26
C GLY A 87 -21.12 -8.19 -20.27
N HIS A 88 -21.77 -8.28 -19.11
CA HIS A 88 -21.72 -7.24 -18.08
C HIS A 88 -20.54 -7.42 -17.13
N GLU A 89 -19.94 -6.31 -16.71
CA GLU A 89 -18.86 -6.30 -15.74
C GLU A 89 -19.33 -6.75 -14.35
N ILE A 90 -18.62 -7.71 -13.77
CA ILE A 90 -18.86 -8.20 -12.42
C ILE A 90 -17.97 -7.41 -11.45
N SER A 91 -18.59 -6.58 -10.61
CA SER A 91 -17.90 -5.99 -9.45
C SER A 91 -18.15 -6.89 -8.24
N PRO A 92 -17.11 -7.54 -7.67
CA PRO A 92 -17.30 -8.39 -6.51
C PRO A 92 -17.76 -7.56 -5.30
N PRO A 93 -18.66 -8.09 -4.46
CA PRO A 93 -19.06 -7.42 -3.23
C PRO A 93 -17.87 -7.34 -2.27
N ILE A 94 -17.75 -6.21 -1.56
CA ILE A 94 -16.68 -5.99 -0.58
C ILE A 94 -17.04 -6.76 0.70
N VAL A 95 -16.71 -8.05 0.73
CA VAL A 95 -16.90 -8.93 1.88
C VAL A 95 -15.55 -9.24 2.49
N PHE A 96 -15.34 -8.81 3.74
CA PHE A 96 -14.10 -9.03 4.46
C PHE A 96 -14.17 -10.31 5.30
N GLN A 97 -13.16 -11.17 5.16
CA GLN A 97 -12.95 -12.28 6.07
C GLN A 97 -11.83 -11.99 7.07
N PRO A 98 -11.90 -12.52 8.30
CA PRO A 98 -10.79 -12.46 9.24
C PRO A 98 -9.61 -13.29 8.71
N GLY A 99 -8.43 -12.68 8.57
CA GLY A 99 -7.21 -13.30 8.04
C GLY A 99 -6.00 -12.36 8.13
N PHE A 100 -4.81 -12.89 7.86
CA PHE A 100 -3.53 -12.15 7.95
C PHE A 100 -3.44 -11.03 6.90
N THR A 101 -3.82 -11.32 5.67
CA THR A 101 -4.13 -10.34 4.63
C THR A 101 -5.60 -10.55 4.24
N ARG A 102 -6.39 -9.48 4.27
CA ARG A 102 -7.84 -9.54 3.99
C ARG A 102 -8.05 -9.91 2.52
N LEU A 103 -8.56 -11.11 2.24
CA LEU A 103 -9.04 -11.50 0.92
C LEU A 103 -10.52 -11.11 0.77
N VAL A 104 -10.87 -10.58 -0.39
CA VAL A 104 -12.28 -10.34 -0.78
C VAL A 104 -12.86 -11.65 -1.29
N HIS A 105 -13.97 -12.09 -0.70
CA HIS A 105 -14.64 -13.31 -1.15
C HIS A 105 -15.40 -13.04 -2.46
N THR A 106 -14.93 -13.61 -3.58
CA THR A 106 -15.71 -13.68 -4.82
C THR A 106 -16.65 -14.87 -4.70
N HIS A 107 -17.95 -14.63 -4.47
CA HIS A 107 -18.95 -15.68 -4.61
C HIS A 107 -19.01 -16.10 -6.09
N THR A 108 -18.47 -17.29 -6.39
CA THR A 108 -18.76 -18.04 -7.62
C THR A 108 -20.14 -18.67 -7.55
#